data_AF-A0A0J7K6S1-F1
#
_entry.id   AF-A0A0J7K6S1-F1
#
_cell.length_a   1.000
_cell.length_b   1.000
_cell.length_c   1.000
_cell.angle_alpha   90.00
_cell.angle_beta   90.00
_cell.angle_gamma   90.00
#
_symmetry.space_group_name_H-M   'P 1'
#
loop_
_entity.id
_entity.type
_entity.pdbx_description
1 polymer ?
#
loop_
_entity_poly.entity_id
_entity_poly.type
_entity_poly.pdbx_seq_one_letter_code
_entity_poly.pdbx_strand_id
1 'polypeptide(L)'
;MHRKWNAKKLDKDFLRAALIWKGHESEVEERNNVEQMTTWLDQIMEEAWDAAAPRIGPKKPRRQAYWWQESVAALRHECIRARRSWQRARKKKRPKGTVVELGAEYKQKRKDLRMEIAKQKSLAWQDLINSIDED
;
A
#
# COMPACT_ATOMS: atom_id res chain seq x y z
N MET A 1 12.65 16.90 10.68
CA MET A 1 12.05 15.72 9.99
C MET A 1 11.58 14.74 11.06
N HIS A 2 10.33 14.26 11.02
CA HIS A 2 9.88 13.24 11.98
C HIS A 2 10.57 11.90 11.67
N ARG A 3 11.39 11.42 12.61
CA ARG A 3 12.02 10.09 12.60
C ARG A 3 10.94 9.00 12.63
N LYS A 4 10.56 8.46 11.45
CA LYS A 4 9.53 7.42 11.33
C LYS A 4 10.17 6.12 10.84
N TRP A 5 10.51 5.23 11.76
CA TRP A 5 10.95 3.87 11.45
C TRP A 5 9.82 2.87 11.53
N ASN A 6 9.89 1.81 10.72
CA ASN A 6 8.94 0.73 10.79
C ASN A 6 9.38 -0.28 11.87
N ALA A 7 8.98 -0.06 13.12
CA ALA A 7 9.32 -0.94 14.25
C ALA A 7 8.88 -2.41 14.06
N LYS A 8 7.88 -2.69 13.21
CA LYS A 8 7.47 -4.07 12.88
C LYS A 8 8.49 -4.81 12.03
N LYS A 9 9.36 -4.08 11.34
CA LYS A 9 10.44 -4.61 10.49
C LYS A 9 11.83 -4.37 11.09
N LEU A 10 11.88 -4.02 12.37
CA LEU A 10 13.13 -3.84 13.09
C LEU A 10 13.83 -5.19 13.24
N ASP A 11 15.08 -5.26 12.78
CA ASP A 11 15.99 -6.32 13.15
C ASP A 11 16.62 -5.99 14.51
N LYS A 12 16.18 -6.70 15.55
CA LYS A 12 16.61 -6.43 16.92
C LYS A 12 18.06 -6.82 17.17
N ASP A 13 18.52 -7.89 16.52
CA ASP A 13 19.88 -8.39 16.72
C ASP A 13 20.87 -7.47 16.02
N PHE A 14 20.52 -7.01 14.81
CA PHE A 14 21.31 -6.01 14.09
C PHE A 14 21.36 -4.66 14.82
N LEU A 15 20.22 -4.19 15.37
CA LEU A 15 20.18 -2.98 16.20
C LEU A 15 21.15 -3.08 17.38
N ARG A 16 21.11 -4.23 18.08
CA ARG A 16 21.97 -4.47 19.25
C ARG A 16 23.44 -4.50 18.84
N ALA A 17 23.78 -5.17 17.74
CA ALA A 17 25.14 -5.20 17.22
C ALA A 17 25.64 -3.80 16.85
N ALA A 18 24.81 -2.99 16.18
CA ALA A 18 25.14 -1.62 15.81
C ALA A 18 25.39 -0.72 17.03
N LEU A 19 24.57 -0.85 18.08
CA LEU A 19 24.75 -0.10 19.34
C LEU A 19 26.01 -0.53 20.09
N ILE A 20 26.33 -1.83 20.14
CA ILE A 20 27.55 -2.34 20.77
C ILE A 20 28.78 -1.82 20.03
N TRP A 21 28.77 -1.89 18.70
CA TRP A 21 29.86 -1.39 17.86
C TRP A 21 30.11 0.11 18.06
N LYS A 22 29.05 0.92 17.95
CA LYS A 22 29.14 2.39 18.09
C LYS A 22 29.44 2.85 19.52
N GLY A 23 28.98 2.10 20.52
CA GLY A 23 29.27 2.37 21.93
C GLY A 23 30.75 2.12 22.30
N HIS A 24 31.44 1.23 21.58
CA HIS A 24 32.87 0.95 21.78
C HIS A 24 33.78 2.08 21.22
N GLU A 25 33.29 2.88 20.28
CA GLU A 25 34.04 3.98 19.64
C GLU A 25 34.12 5.25 20.52
N SER A 26 33.50 5.25 21.71
CA SER A 26 33.57 6.38 22.64
C SER A 26 34.79 6.25 23.55
N GLU A 27 35.92 6.84 23.17
CA GLU A 27 36.87 7.35 24.16
C GLU A 27 36.16 8.45 24.96
N VAL A 28 35.71 8.11 26.17
CA VAL A 28 34.85 8.93 27.05
C VAL A 28 35.59 10.14 27.64
N GLU A 29 36.88 10.36 27.34
CA GLU A 29 37.71 11.28 28.12
C GLU A 29 37.57 12.79 27.78
N GLU A 30 36.85 13.19 26.73
CA GLU A 30 36.68 14.63 26.40
C GLU A 30 35.24 15.04 26.08
N ARG A 31 34.27 14.70 26.94
CA ARG A 31 32.88 15.20 26.79
C ARG A 31 32.32 15.79 28.06
N ASN A 32 32.92 16.91 28.47
CA ASN A 32 32.53 17.66 29.67
C ASN A 32 31.24 18.49 29.51
N ASN A 33 30.49 18.35 28.40
CA ASN A 33 29.24 19.08 28.16
C ASN A 33 28.06 18.11 27.92
N VAL A 34 27.00 18.26 28.72
CA VAL A 34 25.74 17.49 28.65
C VAL A 34 25.11 17.59 27.25
N GLU A 35 25.16 18.74 26.60
CA GLU A 35 24.58 18.95 25.27
C GLU A 35 25.30 18.14 24.17
N GLN A 36 26.62 17.98 24.31
CA GLN A 36 27.40 17.17 23.37
C GLN A 36 27.09 15.69 23.56
N MET A 37 26.89 15.25 24.80
CA MET A 37 26.53 13.88 25.11
C MET A 37 25.13 13.52 24.62
N THR A 38 24.14 14.41 24.79
CA THR A 38 22.79 14.20 24.27
C THR A 38 22.77 14.14 22.75
N THR A 39 23.49 15.06 22.08
CA THR A 39 23.59 15.06 20.62
C THR A 39 24.22 13.78 20.09
N TRP A 40 25.27 13.28 20.74
CA TRP A 40 25.93 12.04 20.37
C TRP A 40 25.01 10.82 20.56
N LEU A 41 24.31 10.72 21.70
CA LEU A 41 23.35 9.64 21.94
C LEU A 41 22.23 9.66 20.88
N ASP A 42 21.70 10.83 20.56
CA ASP A 42 20.68 11.00 19.54
C ASP A 42 21.16 10.55 18.15
N GLN A 43 22.41 10.84 17.80
CA GLN A 43 23.02 10.43 16.54
C GLN A 43 23.23 8.92 16.46
N ILE A 44 23.82 8.31 17.50
CA ILE A 44 24.02 6.85 17.52
C ILE A 44 22.68 6.11 17.47
N MET A 45 21.70 6.59 18.22
CA MET A 45 20.36 6.00 18.19
C MET A 45 19.75 6.12 16.79
N GLU A 46 19.86 7.26 16.12
CA GLU A 46 19.37 7.45 14.76
C GLU A 46 20.07 6.55 13.75
N GLU A 47 21.41 6.47 13.78
CA GLU A 47 22.20 5.61 12.90
C GLU A 47 21.88 4.12 13.09
N ALA A 48 21.81 3.67 14.34
CA ALA A 48 21.51 2.28 14.65
C ALA A 48 20.10 1.89 14.20
N TRP A 49 19.13 2.79 14.39
CA TRP A 49 17.75 2.58 13.92
C TRP A 49 17.64 2.64 12.39
N ASP A 50 18.39 3.51 11.72
CA ASP A 50 18.45 3.56 10.25
C ASP A 50 19.01 2.28 9.65
N ALA A 51 20.00 1.70 10.31
CA ALA A 51 20.63 0.47 9.85
C ALA A 51 19.73 -0.76 10.12
N ALA A 52 19.02 -0.78 11.25
CA ALA A 52 18.23 -1.92 11.69
C ALA A 52 16.75 -1.90 11.25
N ALA A 53 16.21 -0.74 10.86
CA ALA A 53 14.81 -0.62 10.47
C ALA A 53 14.62 0.30 9.25
N PRO A 54 13.80 -0.11 8.26
CA PRO A 54 13.49 0.77 7.14
C PRO A 54 12.65 1.96 7.61
N ARG A 55 12.95 3.15 7.09
CA ARG A 55 12.11 4.33 7.27
C ARG A 55 10.74 4.14 6.61
N ILE A 56 9.70 4.63 7.28
CA ILE A 56 8.34 4.67 6.75
C ILE A 56 8.30 5.78 5.71
N GLY A 57 8.56 5.39 4.46
CA GLY A 57 8.42 6.27 3.31
C GLY A 57 6.96 6.54 2.94
N PRO A 58 6.71 7.56 2.12
CA PRO A 58 5.40 7.75 1.50
C PRO A 58 5.02 6.50 0.72
N LYS A 59 3.72 6.19 0.70
CA LYS A 59 3.21 5.05 -0.06
C LYS A 59 3.58 5.24 -1.53
N LYS A 60 4.28 4.25 -2.12
CA LYS A 60 4.64 4.29 -3.55
C LYS A 60 3.40 4.66 -4.38
N PRO A 61 3.52 5.58 -5.34
CA PRO A 61 2.41 5.94 -6.20
C PRO A 61 1.88 4.68 -6.87
N ARG A 62 0.57 4.48 -6.81
CA ARG A 62 -0.06 3.36 -7.52
C ARG A 62 0.04 3.69 -9.00
N ARG A 63 0.73 2.84 -9.77
CA ARG A 63 0.69 2.92 -11.24
C ARG A 63 -0.78 2.90 -11.66
N GLN A 64 -1.24 3.98 -12.30
CA GLN A 64 -2.56 3.99 -12.90
C GLN A 64 -2.51 3.00 -14.06
N ALA A 65 -3.47 2.08 -14.12
CA ALA A 65 -3.52 1.13 -15.22
C ALA A 65 -3.91 1.90 -16.49
N TYR A 66 -3.25 1.62 -17.62
CA TYR A 66 -3.48 2.30 -18.90
C TYR A 66 -4.94 2.22 -19.38
N TRP A 67 -5.69 1.21 -18.95
CA TRP A 67 -7.11 0.98 -19.26
C TRP A 67 -8.07 1.54 -18.19
N TRP A 68 -7.56 2.22 -17.17
CA TRP A 68 -8.40 2.72 -16.09
C TRP A 68 -9.16 3.96 -16.53
N GLN A 69 -10.50 3.87 -16.50
CA GLN A 69 -11.42 4.95 -16.85
C GLN A 69 -12.50 5.10 -15.78
N GLU A 70 -13.16 6.26 -15.75
CA GLU A 70 -14.22 6.55 -14.79
C GLU A 70 -15.41 5.58 -14.93
N SER A 71 -15.72 5.14 -16.16
CA SER A 71 -16.74 4.12 -16.43
C SER A 71 -16.45 2.80 -15.70
N VAL A 72 -15.20 2.34 -15.72
CA VAL A 72 -14.75 1.13 -15.02
C VAL A 72 -14.81 1.34 -13.51
N ALA A 73 -14.47 2.53 -13.02
CA ALA A 73 -14.53 2.86 -11.59
C ALA A 73 -15.99 2.78 -11.08
N ALA A 74 -16.94 3.37 -11.81
CA ALA A 74 -18.37 3.33 -11.48
C ALA A 74 -18.89 1.89 -11.43
N LEU A 75 -18.67 1.09 -12.48
CA LEU A 75 -19.09 -0.32 -12.52
C LEU A 75 -18.42 -1.16 -11.43
N ARG A 76 -17.16 -0.86 -11.09
CA ARG A 76 -16.46 -1.54 -10.00
C ARG A 76 -17.12 -1.24 -8.66
N HIS A 77 -17.50 0.01 -8.42
CA HIS A 77 -18.22 0.42 -7.21
C HIS A 77 -19.57 -0.31 -7.10
N GLU A 78 -20.34 -0.35 -8.17
CA GLU A 78 -21.64 -1.06 -8.20
C GLU A 78 -21.47 -2.56 -7.96
N CYS A 79 -20.52 -3.21 -8.64
CA CYS A 79 -20.23 -4.63 -8.47
C CYS A 79 -19.83 -4.97 -7.03
N ILE A 80 -19.00 -4.12 -6.38
CA ILE A 80 -18.62 -4.30 -4.98
C ILE A 80 -19.83 -4.12 -4.06
N ARG A 81 -20.69 -3.13 -4.31
CA ARG A 81 -21.92 -2.91 -3.54
C ARG A 81 -22.85 -4.13 -3.65
N ALA A 82 -23.14 -4.60 -4.86
CA ALA A 82 -23.98 -5.78 -5.10
C ALA A 82 -23.40 -7.04 -4.42
N ARG A 83 -22.08 -7.27 -4.53
CA ARG A 83 -21.40 -8.38 -3.83
C ARG A 83 -21.59 -8.31 -2.32
N ARG A 84 -21.40 -7.13 -1.72
CA ARG A 84 -21.56 -6.92 -0.28
C ARG A 84 -23.01 -7.16 0.16
N SER A 85 -23.99 -6.66 -0.60
CA SER A 85 -25.42 -6.89 -0.35
C SER A 85 -25.76 -8.37 -0.36
N TRP A 86 -25.35 -9.09 -1.40
CA TRP A 86 -25.55 -10.54 -1.51
C TRP A 86 -24.90 -11.32 -0.36
N GLN A 87 -23.62 -11.03 -0.05
CA GLN A 87 -22.92 -11.71 1.05
C GLN A 87 -23.57 -11.45 2.41
N ARG A 88 -24.03 -10.22 2.66
CA ARG A 88 -24.75 -9.86 3.89
C ARG A 88 -26.10 -10.56 3.98
N ALA A 89 -26.85 -10.64 2.88
CA ALA A 89 -28.13 -11.34 2.82
C ALA A 89 -27.96 -12.84 3.14
N ARG A 90 -26.91 -13.48 2.58
CA ARG A 90 -26.54 -14.86 2.91
C ARG A 90 -26.18 -15.01 4.40
N LYS A 91 -25.33 -14.13 4.94
CA LYS A 91 -24.90 -14.20 6.35
C LYS A 91 -26.07 -14.02 7.32
N LYS A 92 -27.01 -13.13 7.00
CA LYS A 92 -28.20 -12.86 7.82
C LYS A 92 -29.35 -13.85 7.63
N LYS A 93 -29.16 -14.93 6.86
CA LYS A 93 -30.20 -15.93 6.54
C LYS A 93 -31.51 -15.28 6.05
N ARG A 94 -31.40 -14.26 5.19
CA ARG A 94 -32.57 -13.62 4.56
C ARG A 94 -33.38 -14.64 3.76
N PRO A 95 -34.66 -14.35 3.44
CA PRO A 95 -35.47 -15.20 2.59
C PRO A 95 -34.74 -15.64 1.32
N LYS A 96 -34.92 -16.90 0.91
CA LYS A 96 -34.21 -17.49 -0.24
C LYS A 96 -34.40 -16.66 -1.51
N GLY A 97 -35.60 -16.13 -1.77
CA GLY A 97 -35.89 -15.26 -2.92
C GLY A 97 -34.97 -14.05 -2.98
N THR A 98 -34.87 -13.28 -1.90
CA THR A 98 -33.99 -12.10 -1.81
C THR A 98 -32.51 -12.45 -2.01
N VAL A 99 -32.06 -13.61 -1.53
CA VAL A 99 -30.68 -14.05 -1.71
C VAL A 99 -30.39 -14.41 -3.17
N VAL A 100 -31.35 -15.02 -3.86
CA VAL A 100 -31.26 -15.38 -5.28
C VAL A 100 -31.25 -14.11 -6.15
N GLU A 101 -32.16 -13.17 -5.90
CA GLU A 101 -32.23 -11.87 -6.61
C GLU A 101 -30.93 -11.08 -6.49
N LEU A 102 -30.43 -10.85 -5.26
CA LEU A 102 -29.16 -10.17 -5.03
C LEU A 102 -27.97 -10.92 -5.65
N GLY A 103 -28.06 -12.25 -5.72
CA GLY A 103 -27.07 -13.09 -6.39
C GLY A 103 -27.06 -12.89 -7.91
N ALA A 104 -28.24 -12.79 -8.52
CA ALA A 104 -28.41 -12.51 -9.95
C ALA A 104 -27.92 -11.08 -10.28
N GLU A 105 -28.28 -10.09 -9.45
CA GLU A 105 -27.81 -8.71 -9.59
C GLU A 105 -26.27 -8.64 -9.53
N TYR A 106 -25.64 -9.28 -8.54
CA TYR A 106 -24.18 -9.34 -8.48
C TYR A 106 -23.57 -10.01 -9.71
N LYS A 107 -24.15 -11.12 -10.21
CA LYS A 107 -23.66 -11.77 -11.43
C LYS A 107 -23.72 -10.84 -12.63
N GLN A 108 -24.80 -10.08 -12.79
CA GLN A 108 -24.97 -9.11 -13.86
C GLN A 108 -23.94 -7.98 -13.75
N LYS A 109 -23.86 -7.30 -12.61
CA LYS A 109 -22.87 -6.22 -12.38
C LYS A 109 -21.43 -6.69 -12.56
N ARG A 110 -21.14 -7.95 -12.24
CA ARG A 110 -19.83 -8.56 -12.50
C ARG A 110 -19.58 -8.78 -13.99
N LYS A 111 -20.60 -9.17 -14.76
CA LYS A 111 -20.51 -9.30 -16.22
C LYS A 111 -20.25 -7.94 -16.86
N ASP A 112 -21.03 -6.92 -16.48
CA ASP A 112 -20.90 -5.55 -17.00
C ASP A 112 -19.50 -4.99 -16.75
N LEU A 113 -18.98 -5.14 -15.52
CA LEU A 113 -17.61 -4.73 -15.19
C LEU A 113 -16.55 -5.44 -16.06
N ARG A 114 -16.72 -6.75 -16.33
CA ARG A 114 -15.76 -7.50 -17.16
C ARG A 114 -15.80 -7.04 -18.61
N MET A 115 -17.00 -6.80 -19.14
CA MET A 115 -17.17 -6.30 -20.51
C MET A 115 -16.56 -4.92 -20.68
N GLU A 116 -16.79 -4.01 -19.72
CA GLU A 116 -16.20 -2.66 -19.79
C GLU A 116 -14.68 -2.69 -19.66
N ILE A 117 -14.12 -3.52 -18.78
CA ILE A 117 -12.66 -3.70 -18.70
C ILE A 117 -12.10 -4.23 -20.03
N ALA A 118 -12.76 -5.19 -20.66
CA ALA A 118 -12.33 -5.73 -21.95
C ALA A 118 -12.38 -4.64 -23.04
N LYS A 119 -13.47 -3.87 -23.08
CA LYS A 119 -13.63 -2.73 -23.99
C LYS A 119 -12.52 -1.69 -23.80
N GLN A 120 -12.28 -1.24 -22.57
CA GLN A 120 -11.26 -0.21 -22.29
C GLN A 120 -9.83 -0.69 -22.59
N LYS A 121 -9.55 -1.98 -22.41
CA LYS A 121 -8.27 -2.55 -22.84
C LYS A 121 -8.13 -2.58 -24.36
N SER A 122 -9.21 -2.92 -25.07
CA SER A 122 -9.21 -2.91 -26.54
C SER A 122 -8.99 -1.50 -27.09
N LEU A 123 -9.69 -0.50 -26.53
CA LEU A 123 -9.54 0.90 -26.92
C LEU A 123 -8.11 1.39 -26.67
N ALA A 124 -7.59 1.22 -25.46
CA ALA A 124 -6.23 1.64 -25.14
C ALA A 124 -5.16 0.92 -25.98
N TRP A 125 -5.44 -0.30 -26.46
CA TRP A 125 -4.57 -1.00 -27.40
C TRP A 125 -4.65 -0.42 -28.81
N GLN A 126 -5.85 -0.07 -29.29
CA GLN A 126 -6.04 0.60 -30.58
C GLN A 126 -5.40 1.99 -30.59
N ASP A 127 -5.59 2.78 -29.52
CA ASP A 127 -4.98 4.11 -29.38
C ASP A 127 -3.44 4.02 -29.44
N LEU A 128 -2.86 2.99 -28.83
CA LEU A 128 -1.42 2.75 -28.90
C LEU A 128 -0.94 2.43 -30.33
N ILE A 129 -1.67 1.58 -31.07
CA ILE A 129 -1.33 1.27 -32.47
C ILE A 129 -1.41 2.53 -33.33
N ASN A 130 -2.50 3.28 -33.22
CA ASN A 130 -2.69 4.51 -34.00
C ASN A 130 -1.59 5.54 -33.71
N SER A 131 -1.14 5.65 -32.45
CA SER A 131 -0.04 6.55 -32.09
C SER A 131 1.32 6.19 -32.71
N ILE A 132 1.50 4.93 -33.13
CA ILE A 132 2.73 4.47 -33.81
C ILE A 132 2.62 4.70 -35.32
N ASP A 133 1.43 4.54 -35.90
CA ASP A 133 1.20 4.73 -37.34
C ASP A 133 1.20 6.22 -37.76
N GLU A 134 1.08 7.14 -36.79
CA GLU A 134 1.14 8.59 -36.98
C GLU A 134 2.57 9.19 -36.91
N ASP A 135 3.59 8.38 -36.57
CA ASP A 135 5.03 8.73 -36.53
C ASP A 135 5.81 8.22 -37.77
#